data_AF-A0A510T7I6-F1
#
_entry.id   AF-A0A510T7I6-F1
#
_cell.length_a   1.000
_cell.length_b   1.000
_cell.length_c   1.000
_cell.angle_alpha   90.00
_cell.angle_beta   90.00
_cell.angle_gamma   90.00
#
_symmetry.space_group_name_H-M   'P 1'
#
loop_
_entity.id
_entity.type
_entity.pdbx_description
1 polymer ?
#
loop_
_entity_poly.entity_id
_entity_poly.type
_entity_poly.pdbx_seq_one_letter_code
_entity_poly.pdbx_strand_id
1 'polypeptide(L)'
;MAAAFAGTVALGVGVGVWASADSGGRPAQDVAQAPAGRAPSSPSPSRSYPLSRAPQTIPAVRSHTAAHGPGWRPQKGDRLVIGDPSLADEGRLTAGELGLAYAGQKNDKRAGDVRLTLGSGGGNPESYTMTVRDGRVDISGPAQAGVFYGTRTLKQEVHGGGTAPEGVVRDQPAKPVRGFNLDIARKPYSASWIEDRIRELGDLKFNELGLHFSDDQAFRIESSSHPEIVSTDHLTKAQVKRIVDLANSRHITVVPEIDSPGHLGAVIAAHPDLQLRNANGVATRGAIDISKPGSAKIVDDLLNEYAGVFPGGQWHLGGDEYQALTVSDPQASYPQLAAAARQRYGSGATVADLATGWLNDRAATVRAHHRTMRAWNDGFFRNTSVQPAKDLQVAYWTGKEIGARQPVEYLRAGRKVLNYNDEFMYYVLGQPQTFVYPTGQRIYEQWNPLVLRGTTAVPSSYDGQIPGGSFAVWSDIPGAQTEAQVAAGIRMPLRATVQKLWDPGKPALSWAEFRALANRLG
;
A
#
# COMPACT_ATOMS: atom_id res chain seq x y z
N MET A 1 -39.11 39.39 -20.38
CA MET A 1 -40.17 39.58 -19.36
C MET A 1 -39.54 39.18 -18.02
N ALA A 2 -38.97 40.06 -17.19
CA ALA A 2 -39.50 41.23 -16.46
C ALA A 2 -40.48 40.88 -15.32
N ALA A 3 -40.20 41.46 -14.14
CA ALA A 3 -40.91 41.46 -12.83
C ALA A 3 -40.53 40.32 -11.86
N ALA A 4 -39.88 40.47 -10.69
CA ALA A 4 -39.70 41.52 -9.66
C ALA A 4 -40.82 41.66 -8.60
N PHE A 5 -40.37 41.83 -7.34
CA PHE A 5 -41.08 42.23 -6.08
C PHE A 5 -41.94 41.17 -5.36
N ALA A 6 -42.07 41.12 -4.02
CA ALA A 6 -41.58 41.90 -2.88
C ALA A 6 -41.66 41.06 -1.59
N GLY A 7 -40.88 41.40 -0.56
CA GLY A 7 -41.03 40.87 0.80
C GLY A 7 -41.99 41.67 1.68
N THR A 8 -42.36 41.10 2.83
CA THR A 8 -43.02 41.81 3.92
C THR A 8 -42.54 41.29 5.27
N VAL A 9 -42.02 42.22 6.08
CA VAL A 9 -41.72 42.09 7.52
C VAL A 9 -42.94 42.53 8.31
N ALA A 10 -43.28 41.82 9.39
CA ALA A 10 -44.24 42.31 10.38
C ALA A 10 -43.62 42.21 11.79
N LEU A 11 -43.37 43.39 12.37
CA LEU A 11 -43.05 43.64 13.78
C LEU A 11 -44.36 43.73 14.57
N GLY A 12 -44.44 43.05 15.71
CA GLY A 12 -45.51 43.21 16.70
C GLY A 12 -44.94 43.67 18.03
N VAL A 13 -45.17 44.94 18.37
CA VAL A 13 -44.90 45.56 19.67
C VAL A 13 -46.16 45.44 20.53
N GLY A 14 -46.02 45.06 21.80
CA GLY A 14 -47.08 45.12 22.81
C GLY A 14 -46.53 45.67 24.12
N VAL A 15 -47.06 46.82 24.55
CA VAL A 15 -46.71 47.57 25.77
C VAL A 15 -47.91 47.55 26.72
N GLY A 16 -47.63 47.51 28.04
CA GLY A 16 -48.51 47.97 29.13
C GLY A 16 -49.30 46.85 29.83
N VAL A 17 -49.58 46.88 31.14
CA VAL A 17 -49.59 47.96 32.15
C VAL A 17 -49.48 47.31 33.55
N TRP A 18 -48.84 48.02 34.48
CA TRP A 18 -48.76 47.74 35.92
C TRP A 18 -50.10 47.98 36.64
N ALA A 19 -50.39 47.19 37.68
CA ALA A 19 -51.30 47.60 38.74
C ALA A 19 -50.70 47.23 40.11
N SER A 20 -50.37 48.27 40.88
CA SER A 20 -50.01 48.23 42.28
C SER A 20 -51.26 48.15 43.16
N ALA A 21 -51.16 47.50 44.31
CA ALA A 21 -51.98 47.82 45.48
C ALA A 21 -51.23 47.47 46.76
N ASP A 22 -50.80 48.52 47.47
CA ASP A 22 -50.37 48.51 48.86
C ASP A 22 -51.57 48.29 49.80
N SER A 23 -51.35 47.68 50.97
CA SER A 23 -51.49 48.37 52.26
C SER A 23 -51.51 47.43 53.48
N GLY A 24 -50.85 47.88 54.56
CA GLY A 24 -51.28 47.62 55.94
C GLY A 24 -50.41 46.69 56.77
N GLY A 25 -49.42 47.25 57.48
CA GLY A 25 -48.61 46.53 58.48
C GLY A 25 -49.14 46.61 59.92
N ARG A 26 -48.58 45.76 60.80
CA ARG A 26 -48.13 46.02 62.19
C ARG A 26 -47.51 44.74 62.82
N PRO A 27 -46.69 44.84 63.89
CA PRO A 27 -45.43 44.09 63.98
C PRO A 27 -45.35 43.06 65.12
N ALA A 28 -44.19 42.38 65.14
CA ALA A 28 -43.49 41.68 66.23
C ALA A 28 -43.78 40.18 66.42
N GLN A 29 -42.76 39.36 66.12
CA GLN A 29 -42.08 38.51 67.12
C GLN A 29 -40.81 37.91 66.51
N ASP A 30 -39.65 38.29 67.05
CA ASP A 30 -38.35 37.67 66.78
C ASP A 30 -38.36 36.24 67.34
N VAL A 31 -38.27 35.26 66.45
CA VAL A 31 -37.96 33.86 66.80
C VAL A 31 -36.65 33.52 66.11
N ALA A 32 -35.60 33.36 66.92
CA ALA A 32 -34.28 32.96 66.46
C ALA A 32 -34.35 31.62 65.70
N GLN A 33 -34.12 31.64 64.39
CA GLN A 33 -33.91 30.45 63.59
C GLN A 33 -32.46 29.99 63.73
N ALA A 34 -32.29 28.75 64.22
CA ALA A 34 -31.04 28.02 64.24
C ALA A 34 -30.42 27.92 62.82
N PRO A 35 -29.09 27.87 62.67
CA PRO A 35 -28.46 27.78 61.36
C PRO A 35 -28.85 26.46 60.70
N ALA A 36 -29.55 26.54 59.58
CA ALA A 36 -29.85 25.40 58.73
C ALA A 36 -28.51 24.80 58.25
N GLY A 37 -28.20 23.59 58.72
CA GLY A 37 -27.07 22.82 58.22
C GLY A 37 -27.16 22.69 56.70
N ARG A 38 -26.06 23.02 56.01
CA ARG A 38 -25.91 22.73 54.58
C ARG A 38 -26.18 21.24 54.37
N ALA A 39 -27.27 20.93 53.66
CA ALA A 39 -27.51 19.59 53.18
C ALA A 39 -26.30 19.13 52.34
N PRO A 40 -25.81 17.89 52.51
CA PRO A 40 -24.76 17.37 51.66
C PRO A 40 -25.25 17.42 50.21
N SER A 41 -24.46 18.03 49.33
CA SER A 41 -24.72 18.04 47.89
C SER A 41 -24.93 16.60 47.43
N SER A 42 -26.11 16.30 46.89
CA SER A 42 -26.40 15.00 46.28
C SER A 42 -25.30 14.69 45.26
N PRO A 43 -24.72 13.47 45.26
CA PRO A 43 -23.71 13.12 44.27
C PRO A 43 -24.30 13.33 42.88
N SER A 44 -23.65 14.16 42.07
CA SER A 44 -23.98 14.28 40.64
C SER A 44 -24.05 12.87 40.05
N PRO A 45 -25.09 12.52 39.26
CA PRO A 45 -25.21 11.20 38.69
C PRO A 45 -23.91 10.86 37.96
N SER A 46 -23.27 9.75 38.34
CA SER A 46 -22.11 9.22 37.64
C SER A 46 -22.49 9.06 36.17
N ARG A 47 -21.81 9.78 35.27
CA ARG A 47 -22.06 9.68 33.82
C ARG A 47 -21.93 8.21 33.42
N SER A 48 -23.02 7.61 32.99
CA SER A 48 -23.03 6.26 32.43
C SER A 48 -22.71 6.34 30.95
N TYR A 49 -21.70 5.59 30.51
CA TYR A 49 -21.31 5.49 29.11
C TYR A 49 -21.78 4.14 28.57
N PRO A 50 -22.30 4.06 27.33
CA PRO A 50 -22.59 2.77 26.70
C PRO A 50 -21.31 1.98 26.49
N LEU A 51 -21.46 0.66 26.32
CA LEU A 51 -20.33 -0.18 25.90
C LEU A 51 -19.85 0.28 24.52
N SER A 52 -18.56 0.55 24.40
CA SER A 52 -17.93 1.03 23.17
C SER A 52 -18.06 0.06 21.99
N ARG A 53 -17.94 0.55 20.76
CA ARG A 53 -17.81 -0.26 19.53
C ARG A 53 -16.39 -0.19 18.98
N ALA A 54 -16.05 -1.12 18.09
CA ALA A 54 -14.75 -1.13 17.43
C ALA A 54 -14.53 0.15 16.58
N PRO A 55 -13.28 0.67 16.54
CA PRO A 55 -12.92 1.77 15.66
C PRO A 55 -13.33 1.54 14.21
N GLN A 56 -13.90 2.58 13.61
CA GLN A 56 -14.37 2.62 12.23
C GLN A 56 -13.22 3.04 11.31
N THR A 57 -12.43 2.06 10.88
CA THR A 57 -11.18 2.26 10.14
C THR A 57 -11.10 1.36 8.90
N ILE A 58 -10.24 1.71 7.95
CA ILE A 58 -9.89 0.93 6.77
C ILE A 58 -8.35 0.77 6.75
N PRO A 59 -7.82 -0.46 6.82
CA PRO A 59 -8.55 -1.71 7.07
C PRO A 59 -9.19 -1.74 8.46
N ALA A 60 -10.30 -2.46 8.59
CA ALA A 60 -10.99 -2.67 9.86
C ALA A 60 -10.09 -3.42 10.86
N VAL A 61 -10.15 -3.02 12.13
CA VAL A 61 -9.40 -3.68 13.20
C VAL A 61 -9.90 -5.11 13.44
N ARG A 62 -8.98 -6.05 13.67
CA ARG A 62 -9.34 -7.46 13.84
C ARG A 62 -9.96 -7.81 15.19
N SER A 63 -9.64 -7.06 16.24
CA SER A 63 -10.19 -7.29 17.57
C SER A 63 -10.30 -6.00 18.36
N HIS A 64 -11.44 -5.85 19.05
CA HIS A 64 -11.68 -4.79 20.01
C HIS A 64 -12.36 -5.37 21.25
N THR A 65 -11.68 -5.27 22.39
CA THR A 65 -12.29 -5.52 23.69
C THR A 65 -12.93 -4.23 24.17
N ALA A 66 -14.25 -4.18 24.12
CA ALA A 66 -15.02 -3.01 24.46
C ALA A 66 -14.96 -2.67 25.97
N ALA A 67 -15.07 -1.38 26.27
CA ALA A 67 -15.17 -0.87 27.64
C ALA A 67 -16.17 0.30 27.70
N HIS A 68 -16.58 0.65 28.92
CA HIS A 68 -17.39 1.84 29.17
C HIS A 68 -16.47 3.03 29.42
N GLY A 69 -16.70 4.15 28.73
CA GLY A 69 -15.95 5.37 28.97
C GLY A 69 -16.25 6.47 27.96
N PRO A 70 -15.79 7.70 28.22
CA PRO A 70 -15.94 8.82 27.30
C PRO A 70 -15.10 8.65 26.02
N GLY A 71 -14.15 7.71 25.99
CA GLY A 71 -13.18 7.59 24.92
C GLY A 71 -12.13 8.70 24.95
N TRP A 72 -11.47 8.91 23.81
CA TRP A 72 -10.43 9.92 23.65
C TRP A 72 -10.57 10.67 22.33
N ARG A 73 -10.34 11.98 22.35
CA ARG A 73 -10.22 12.81 21.14
C ARG A 73 -9.13 13.85 21.38
N PRO A 74 -8.38 14.26 20.35
CA PRO A 74 -7.31 15.23 20.51
C PRO A 74 -7.85 16.57 21.00
N GLN A 75 -7.22 17.16 22.00
CA GLN A 75 -7.50 18.51 22.49
C GLN A 75 -6.25 19.41 22.43
N LYS A 76 -6.47 20.73 22.37
CA LYS A 76 -5.37 21.69 22.44
C LYS A 76 -4.67 21.59 23.79
N GLY A 77 -3.35 21.36 23.77
CA GLY A 77 -2.53 21.20 24.98
C GLY A 77 -2.25 19.75 25.35
N ASP A 78 -2.94 18.79 24.72
CA ASP A 78 -2.56 17.38 24.78
C ASP A 78 -1.20 17.17 24.11
N ARG A 79 -0.50 16.13 24.52
CA ARG A 79 0.86 15.83 24.07
C ARG A 79 1.00 14.39 23.59
N LEU A 80 1.94 14.21 22.68
CA LEU A 80 2.46 12.90 22.30
C LEU A 80 3.80 12.66 23.00
N VAL A 81 3.90 11.52 23.68
CA VAL A 81 5.12 11.06 24.36
C VAL A 81 5.55 9.70 23.83
N ILE A 82 6.85 9.42 23.90
CA ILE A 82 7.41 8.12 23.49
C ILE A 82 8.06 7.42 24.68
N GLY A 83 8.04 6.08 24.68
CA GLY A 83 8.76 5.25 25.65
C GLY A 83 10.17 4.88 25.20
N ASP A 84 10.44 4.96 23.89
CA ASP A 84 11.71 4.55 23.27
C ASP A 84 12.18 5.64 22.29
N PRO A 85 13.45 6.09 22.33
CA PRO A 85 13.97 7.12 21.43
C PRO A 85 13.84 6.81 19.94
N SER A 86 13.85 5.52 19.56
CA SER A 86 13.72 5.10 18.17
C SER A 86 12.34 5.41 17.57
N LEU A 87 11.32 5.67 18.40
CA LEU A 87 9.97 6.09 17.98
C LEU A 87 9.84 7.61 17.78
N ALA A 88 10.94 8.36 17.78
CA ALA A 88 10.88 9.81 17.71
C ALA A 88 10.23 10.32 16.41
N ASP A 89 10.43 9.62 15.30
CA ASP A 89 9.87 10.01 14.01
C ASP A 89 8.37 9.69 13.92
N GLU A 90 7.93 8.51 14.36
CA GLU A 90 6.50 8.19 14.52
C GLU A 90 5.81 9.19 15.44
N GLY A 91 6.49 9.56 16.52
CA GLY A 91 5.98 10.50 17.50
C GLY A 91 5.81 11.92 16.93
N ARG A 92 6.81 12.43 16.21
CA ARG A 92 6.70 13.74 15.55
C ARG A 92 5.64 13.75 14.47
N LEU A 93 5.60 12.70 13.63
CA LEU A 93 4.60 12.57 12.58
C LEU A 93 3.18 12.59 13.16
N THR A 94 2.93 11.72 14.15
CA THR A 94 1.60 11.57 14.74
C THR A 94 1.18 12.81 15.53
N ALA A 95 2.12 13.48 16.21
CA ALA A 95 1.84 14.73 16.89
C ALA A 95 1.40 15.81 15.90
N GLY A 96 2.10 15.95 14.77
CA GLY A 96 1.74 16.89 13.72
C GLY A 96 0.38 16.60 13.09
N GLU A 97 0.08 15.33 12.79
CA GLU A 97 -1.19 14.93 12.18
C GLU A 97 -2.39 15.06 13.11
N LEU A 98 -2.20 14.91 14.42
CA LEU A 98 -3.26 15.01 15.43
C LEU A 98 -3.34 16.40 16.09
N GLY A 99 -2.45 17.33 15.75
CA GLY A 99 -2.39 18.67 16.36
C GLY A 99 -1.94 18.66 17.83
N LEU A 100 -1.13 17.68 18.23
CA LEU A 100 -0.61 17.50 19.58
C LEU A 100 0.79 18.12 19.72
N ALA A 101 1.19 18.46 20.95
CA ALA A 101 2.58 18.82 21.23
C ALA A 101 3.47 17.56 21.32
N TYR A 102 4.53 17.46 20.51
CA TYR A 102 5.52 16.40 20.69
C TYR A 102 6.41 16.69 21.92
N ALA A 103 6.30 15.87 22.96
CA ALA A 103 6.98 16.08 24.24
C ALA A 103 8.21 15.17 24.44
N GLY A 104 8.60 14.38 23.44
CA GLY A 104 9.73 13.46 23.50
C GLY A 104 9.53 12.32 24.49
N GLN A 105 10.63 11.78 25.01
CA GLN A 105 10.57 10.66 25.96
C GLN A 105 10.12 11.15 27.34
N LYS A 106 9.07 10.54 27.87
CA LYS A 106 8.50 10.86 29.18
C LYS A 106 7.98 9.62 29.88
N ASN A 107 8.20 9.55 31.20
CA ASN A 107 7.72 8.44 32.03
C ASN A 107 6.42 8.79 32.79
N ASP A 108 6.06 10.07 32.88
CA ASP A 108 4.83 10.52 33.52
C ASP A 108 3.62 10.28 32.62
N LYS A 109 2.46 9.96 33.23
CA LYS A 109 1.18 9.78 32.53
C LYS A 109 0.26 10.95 32.88
N ARG A 110 -0.25 11.66 31.87
CA ARG A 110 -1.23 12.74 32.03
C ARG A 110 -2.48 12.43 31.22
N ALA A 111 -3.64 12.89 31.70
CA ALA A 111 -4.84 12.89 30.88
C ALA A 111 -4.57 13.64 29.57
N GLY A 112 -5.14 13.15 28.47
CA GLY A 112 -4.91 13.69 27.13
C GLY A 112 -3.70 13.08 26.40
N ASP A 113 -2.77 12.43 27.11
CA ASP A 113 -1.56 11.89 26.48
C ASP A 113 -1.88 10.81 25.42
N VAL A 114 -1.17 10.90 24.30
CA VAL A 114 -0.91 9.76 23.40
C VAL A 114 0.50 9.26 23.69
N ARG A 115 0.64 7.97 24.01
CA ARG A 115 1.93 7.33 24.29
C ARG A 115 2.24 6.26 23.25
N LEU A 116 3.45 6.29 22.73
CA LEU A 116 3.98 5.25 21.83
C LEU A 116 5.09 4.46 22.53
N THR A 117 5.02 3.12 22.56
CA THR A 117 6.06 2.27 23.17
C THR A 117 6.41 1.03 22.33
N LEU A 118 7.66 0.57 22.45
CA LEU A 118 8.09 -0.75 21.98
C LEU A 118 8.01 -1.79 23.10
N GLY A 119 7.92 -3.08 22.74
CA GLY A 119 8.18 -4.20 23.67
C GLY A 119 6.99 -4.68 24.50
N SER A 120 5.78 -4.16 24.28
CA SER A 120 4.55 -4.70 24.89
C SER A 120 3.63 -5.34 23.85
N GLY A 121 3.44 -6.67 23.95
CA GLY A 121 2.57 -7.48 23.10
C GLY A 121 3.32 -8.56 22.30
N GLY A 122 2.66 -9.69 22.04
CA GLY A 122 3.14 -10.73 21.11
C GLY A 122 2.60 -10.51 19.68
N GLY A 123 3.21 -11.14 18.69
CA GLY A 123 2.77 -11.09 17.29
C GLY A 123 3.91 -10.81 16.31
N ASN A 124 3.56 -10.50 15.06
CA ASN A 124 4.53 -10.13 14.02
C ASN A 124 4.98 -8.67 14.15
N PRO A 125 6.06 -8.22 13.46
CA PRO A 125 6.56 -6.84 13.55
C PRO A 125 5.54 -5.73 13.24
N GLU A 126 4.46 -6.06 12.53
CA GLU A 126 3.40 -5.13 12.12
C GLU A 126 2.18 -5.17 13.07
N SER A 127 2.21 -6.01 14.11
CA SER A 127 1.13 -6.08 15.10
C SER A 127 1.17 -4.91 16.08
N TYR A 128 0.01 -4.53 16.59
CA TYR A 128 -0.08 -3.51 17.62
C TYR A 128 -1.23 -3.72 18.59
N THR A 129 -1.08 -3.12 19.76
CA THR A 129 -2.14 -2.93 20.74
C THR A 129 -2.37 -1.43 20.91
N MET A 130 -3.62 -0.98 20.79
CA MET A 130 -4.03 0.39 21.12
C MET A 130 -5.03 0.33 22.27
N THR A 131 -4.68 0.91 23.41
CA THR A 131 -5.55 1.00 24.58
C THR A 131 -6.02 2.43 24.75
N VAL A 132 -7.34 2.63 24.74
CA VAL A 132 -7.96 3.90 25.09
C VAL A 132 -8.55 3.75 26.48
N ARG A 133 -7.99 4.47 27.45
CA ARG A 133 -8.44 4.41 28.83
C ARG A 133 -8.19 5.69 29.61
N ASP A 134 -9.14 6.08 30.46
CA ASP A 134 -9.05 7.24 31.35
C ASP A 134 -8.68 8.54 30.61
N GLY A 135 -9.22 8.72 29.40
CA GLY A 135 -8.92 9.86 28.55
C GLY A 135 -7.46 9.90 28.08
N ARG A 136 -6.82 8.76 27.85
CA ARG A 136 -5.48 8.61 27.25
C ARG A 136 -5.48 7.54 26.17
N VAL A 137 -4.46 7.56 25.32
CA VAL A 137 -4.21 6.50 24.34
C VAL A 137 -2.79 5.96 24.52
N ASP A 138 -2.65 4.66 24.75
CA ASP A 138 -1.38 3.95 24.74
C ASP A 138 -1.32 3.03 23.51
N ILE A 139 -0.35 3.24 22.62
CA ILE A 139 -0.11 2.42 21.42
C ILE A 139 1.23 1.72 21.57
N SER A 140 1.23 0.40 21.40
CA SER A 140 2.46 -0.39 21.46
C SER A 140 2.53 -1.49 20.43
N GLY A 141 3.74 -1.86 20.04
CA GLY A 141 4.01 -2.98 19.14
C GLY A 141 5.40 -3.59 19.38
N PRO A 142 5.68 -4.76 18.78
CA PRO A 142 6.99 -5.39 18.87
C PRO A 142 8.05 -4.68 18.02
N ALA A 143 7.65 -3.90 17.02
CA ALA A 143 8.53 -3.06 16.20
C ALA A 143 7.85 -1.72 15.83
N GLN A 144 8.63 -0.81 15.25
CA GLN A 144 8.17 0.52 14.85
C GLN A 144 6.99 0.47 13.87
N ALA A 145 6.99 -0.46 12.92
CA ALA A 145 5.91 -0.63 11.94
C ALA A 145 4.55 -0.88 12.61
N GLY A 146 4.50 -1.77 13.59
CA GLY A 146 3.29 -2.01 14.39
C GLY A 146 2.80 -0.74 15.09
N VAL A 147 3.71 -0.03 15.79
CA VAL A 147 3.36 1.25 16.45
C VAL A 147 2.82 2.26 15.44
N PHE A 148 3.50 2.43 14.30
CA PHE A 148 3.04 3.28 13.20
C PHE A 148 1.63 2.91 12.74
N TYR A 149 1.33 1.63 12.51
CA TYR A 149 -0.01 1.19 12.12
C TYR A 149 -1.08 1.43 13.19
N GLY A 150 -0.72 1.32 14.47
CA GLY A 150 -1.59 1.76 15.57
C GLY A 150 -1.93 3.25 15.49
N THR A 151 -0.95 4.09 15.14
CA THR A 151 -1.20 5.54 14.96
C THR A 151 -2.12 5.82 13.76
N ARG A 152 -2.08 5.00 12.70
CA ARG A 152 -2.98 5.14 11.54
C ARG A 152 -4.43 4.85 11.94
N THR A 153 -4.63 3.82 12.77
CA THR A 153 -5.96 3.50 13.33
C THR A 153 -6.49 4.65 14.19
N LEU A 154 -5.65 5.21 15.07
CA LEU A 154 -6.04 6.38 15.87
C LEU A 154 -6.40 7.58 14.98
N LYS A 155 -5.55 7.91 14.01
CA LYS A 155 -5.73 9.02 13.06
C LYS A 155 -7.05 8.92 12.31
N GLN A 156 -7.38 7.75 11.78
CA GLN A 156 -8.64 7.53 11.08
C GLN A 156 -9.84 7.63 12.02
N GLU A 157 -9.74 7.08 13.24
CA GLU A 157 -10.86 7.07 14.17
C GLU A 157 -11.26 8.47 14.65
N VAL A 158 -10.27 9.35 14.88
CA VAL A 158 -10.52 10.73 15.33
C VAL A 158 -10.72 11.72 14.18
N HIS A 159 -10.67 11.24 12.92
CA HIS A 159 -10.88 12.07 11.74
C HIS A 159 -12.25 12.77 11.82
N GLY A 160 -12.29 14.04 11.40
CA GLY A 160 -13.52 14.85 11.40
C GLY A 160 -14.08 15.14 12.80
N GLY A 161 -13.26 15.07 13.85
CA GLY A 161 -13.70 15.29 15.24
C GLY A 161 -14.28 14.03 15.90
N GLY A 162 -14.01 12.85 15.34
CA GLY A 162 -14.35 11.57 15.92
C GLY A 162 -13.71 11.35 17.30
N THR A 163 -14.18 10.33 18.01
CA THR A 163 -13.70 9.98 19.36
C THR A 163 -13.28 8.51 19.36
N ALA A 164 -12.00 8.27 19.65
CA ALA A 164 -11.47 6.93 19.85
C ALA A 164 -12.22 6.24 20.99
N PRO A 165 -12.85 5.08 20.74
CA PRO A 165 -13.67 4.40 21.72
C PRO A 165 -12.83 3.83 22.86
N GLU A 166 -13.34 3.89 24.09
CA GLU A 166 -12.74 3.21 25.25
C GLU A 166 -12.52 1.72 24.94
N GLY A 167 -11.43 1.12 25.45
CA GLY A 167 -11.17 -0.30 25.32
C GLY A 167 -9.80 -0.62 24.73
N VAL A 168 -9.65 -1.84 24.22
CA VAL A 168 -8.36 -2.36 23.73
C VAL A 168 -8.52 -2.92 22.33
N VAL A 169 -7.82 -2.34 21.36
CA VAL A 169 -7.63 -2.90 20.03
C VAL A 169 -6.38 -3.79 20.04
N ARG A 170 -6.50 -4.98 19.45
CA ARG A 170 -5.37 -5.85 19.12
C ARG A 170 -5.46 -6.21 17.64
N ASP A 171 -4.45 -5.84 16.87
CA ASP A 171 -4.57 -5.87 15.42
C ASP A 171 -3.25 -6.24 14.75
N GLN A 172 -3.37 -6.91 13.61
CA GLN A 172 -2.23 -7.38 12.80
C GLN A 172 -2.70 -7.79 11.40
N PRO A 173 -1.88 -7.60 10.35
CA PRO A 173 -2.26 -8.03 9.01
C PRO A 173 -2.33 -9.56 8.91
N ALA A 174 -3.25 -10.07 8.09
CA ALA A 174 -3.28 -11.49 7.74
C ALA A 174 -2.18 -11.86 6.74
N LYS A 175 -1.83 -10.94 5.83
CA LYS A 175 -0.78 -11.12 4.82
C LYS A 175 0.39 -10.16 5.03
N PRO A 176 1.64 -10.65 5.04
CA PRO A 176 2.82 -9.82 5.24
C PRO A 176 3.12 -8.86 4.08
N VAL A 177 2.61 -9.09 2.87
CA VAL A 177 2.82 -8.19 1.72
C VAL A 177 1.50 -7.56 1.28
N ARG A 178 1.48 -6.23 1.29
CA ARG A 178 0.35 -5.39 0.88
C ARG A 178 0.91 -4.36 -0.09
N GLY A 179 0.90 -4.71 -1.37
CA GLY A 179 1.61 -3.99 -2.42
C GLY A 179 0.74 -3.09 -3.30
N PHE A 180 1.39 -2.08 -3.84
CA PHE A 180 0.91 -1.27 -4.95
C PHE A 180 2.02 -1.19 -6.01
N ASN A 181 1.75 -1.56 -7.27
CA ASN A 181 2.70 -1.48 -8.37
C ASN A 181 2.32 -0.33 -9.31
N LEU A 182 3.30 0.47 -9.71
CA LEU A 182 3.11 1.61 -10.59
C LEU A 182 4.06 1.55 -11.78
N ASP A 183 3.48 1.46 -12.97
CA ASP A 183 4.17 1.66 -14.25
C ASP A 183 4.43 3.15 -14.47
N ILE A 184 5.66 3.56 -14.16
CA ILE A 184 6.18 4.88 -14.48
C ILE A 184 6.95 4.89 -15.81
N ALA A 185 7.35 3.72 -16.33
CA ALA A 185 7.99 3.53 -17.63
C ALA A 185 7.17 4.17 -18.75
N ARG A 186 5.94 3.70 -18.95
CA ARG A 186 5.09 4.15 -20.07
C ARG A 186 4.50 5.55 -19.85
N LYS A 187 4.17 5.89 -18.60
CA LYS A 187 3.63 7.21 -18.22
C LYS A 187 4.53 7.89 -17.20
N PRO A 188 5.08 9.08 -17.49
CA PRO A 188 5.76 9.85 -16.46
C PRO A 188 4.75 10.27 -15.39
N TYR A 189 5.07 9.96 -14.13
CA TYR A 189 4.38 10.49 -12.95
C TYR A 189 5.29 11.47 -12.21
N SER A 190 4.74 12.60 -11.79
CA SER A 190 5.46 13.58 -10.98
C SER A 190 5.88 12.98 -9.63
N ALA A 191 7.07 13.35 -9.15
CA ALA A 191 7.56 12.91 -7.85
C ALA A 191 6.56 13.24 -6.72
N SER A 192 5.94 14.43 -6.77
CA SER A 192 4.91 14.84 -5.81
C SER A 192 3.69 13.92 -5.83
N TRP A 193 3.25 13.47 -7.00
CA TRP A 193 2.11 12.55 -7.09
C TRP A 193 2.44 11.19 -6.48
N ILE A 194 3.65 10.66 -6.73
CA ILE A 194 4.13 9.41 -6.12
C ILE A 194 4.22 9.56 -4.59
N GLU A 195 4.74 10.69 -4.11
CA GLU A 195 4.79 10.99 -2.68
C GLU A 195 3.39 11.04 -2.04
N ASP A 196 2.40 11.61 -2.74
CA ASP A 196 1.01 11.61 -2.27
C ASP A 196 0.42 10.19 -2.21
N ARG A 197 0.75 9.33 -3.19
CA ARG A 197 0.36 7.91 -3.12
C ARG A 197 0.99 7.24 -1.90
N ILE A 198 2.27 7.48 -1.61
CA ILE A 198 2.94 6.91 -0.43
C ILE A 198 2.25 7.31 0.87
N ARG A 199 1.81 8.57 1.01
CA ARG A 199 1.07 9.03 2.18
C ARG A 199 -0.27 8.30 2.31
N GLU A 200 -1.02 8.17 1.21
CA GLU A 200 -2.28 7.42 1.17
C GLU A 200 -2.08 5.92 1.50
N LEU A 201 -1.08 5.29 0.88
CA LEU A 201 -0.72 3.89 1.11
C LEU A 201 -0.34 3.64 2.57
N GLY A 202 0.43 4.56 3.18
CA GLY A 202 0.82 4.50 4.59
C GLY A 202 -0.38 4.58 5.53
N ASP A 203 -1.34 5.48 5.26
CA ASP A 203 -2.58 5.57 6.05
C ASP A 203 -3.46 4.33 5.90
N LEU A 204 -3.44 3.70 4.73
CA LEU A 204 -4.13 2.44 4.43
C LEU A 204 -3.36 1.20 4.91
N LYS A 205 -2.15 1.37 5.48
CA LYS A 205 -1.28 0.28 5.97
C LYS A 205 -0.76 -0.65 4.87
N PHE A 206 -0.63 -0.18 3.62
CA PHE A 206 0.23 -0.85 2.63
C PHE A 206 1.69 -0.78 3.10
N ASN A 207 2.52 -1.73 2.65
CA ASN A 207 3.94 -1.80 3.03
C ASN A 207 4.89 -2.02 1.84
N GLU A 208 4.38 -2.01 0.62
CA GLU A 208 5.21 -2.19 -0.56
C GLU A 208 4.74 -1.32 -1.73
N LEU A 209 5.70 -0.67 -2.40
CA LEU A 209 5.51 0.11 -3.62
C LEU A 209 6.44 -0.45 -4.71
N GLY A 210 5.88 -1.16 -5.69
CA GLY A 210 6.59 -1.55 -6.91
C GLY A 210 6.72 -0.37 -7.86
N LEU A 211 7.94 -0.09 -8.32
CA LEU A 211 8.22 0.90 -9.35
C LEU A 211 8.75 0.20 -10.59
N HIS A 212 7.89 0.10 -11.59
CA HIS A 212 8.23 -0.36 -12.92
C HIS A 212 8.69 0.84 -13.75
N PHE A 213 10.01 1.02 -13.85
CA PHE A 213 10.63 2.23 -14.41
C PHE A 213 11.42 1.99 -15.70
N SER A 214 11.49 0.75 -16.16
CA SER A 214 12.17 0.34 -17.38
C SER A 214 11.20 -0.50 -18.23
N ASP A 215 10.86 0.00 -19.41
CA ASP A 215 10.07 -0.72 -20.42
C ASP A 215 10.52 -0.31 -21.84
N ASP A 216 9.79 -0.76 -22.86
CA ASP A 216 9.94 -0.37 -24.26
C ASP A 216 9.94 1.15 -24.49
N GLN A 217 9.06 1.85 -23.76
CA GLN A 217 8.73 3.24 -24.03
C GLN A 217 9.75 4.22 -23.43
N ALA A 218 10.34 3.89 -22.28
CA ALA A 218 11.26 4.78 -21.58
C ALA A 218 12.02 4.08 -20.44
N PHE A 219 13.13 4.71 -20.05
CA PHE A 219 13.87 4.43 -18.84
C PHE A 219 13.79 5.65 -17.92
N ARG A 220 13.05 5.53 -16.81
CA ARG A 220 12.43 6.67 -16.10
C ARG A 220 13.15 7.10 -14.84
N ILE A 221 14.31 6.54 -14.57
CA ILE A 221 15.17 7.00 -13.49
C ILE A 221 16.54 7.34 -14.08
N GLU A 222 17.12 8.42 -13.57
CA GLU A 222 18.48 8.84 -13.86
C GLU A 222 19.48 7.70 -13.62
N SER A 223 20.25 7.36 -14.65
CA SER A 223 21.36 6.41 -14.61
C SER A 223 22.68 7.14 -14.81
N SER A 224 23.65 6.87 -13.94
CA SER A 224 25.01 7.40 -14.05
C SER A 224 25.94 6.44 -14.80
N SER A 225 25.70 5.13 -14.74
CA SER A 225 26.45 4.13 -15.51
C SER A 225 26.07 4.14 -16.99
N HIS A 226 24.79 4.43 -17.28
CA HIS A 226 24.22 4.44 -18.62
C HIS A 226 23.34 5.68 -18.83
N PRO A 227 23.90 6.91 -18.88
CA PRO A 227 23.10 8.12 -19.10
C PRO A 227 22.41 8.14 -20.48
N GLU A 228 22.91 7.38 -21.46
CA GLU A 228 22.41 7.33 -22.83
C GLU A 228 21.03 6.69 -22.99
N ILE A 229 20.58 5.87 -22.03
CA ILE A 229 19.26 5.20 -22.09
C ILE A 229 18.16 6.04 -21.41
N VAL A 230 18.54 7.06 -20.63
CA VAL A 230 17.64 7.79 -19.74
C VAL A 230 16.71 8.69 -20.57
N SER A 231 15.41 8.58 -20.34
CA SER A 231 14.42 9.40 -21.03
C SER A 231 14.36 10.83 -20.50
N THR A 232 14.00 11.80 -21.35
CA THR A 232 14.00 13.23 -20.98
C THR A 232 13.14 13.52 -19.74
N ASP A 233 11.96 12.93 -19.65
CA ASP A 233 10.99 13.01 -18.57
C ASP A 233 11.20 11.91 -17.51
N HIS A 234 12.42 11.83 -16.95
CA HIS A 234 12.80 10.90 -15.89
C HIS A 234 12.74 11.53 -14.48
N LEU A 235 12.79 10.67 -13.46
CA LEU A 235 13.06 11.05 -12.08
C LEU A 235 14.57 11.08 -11.83
N THR A 236 15.07 12.19 -11.30
CA THR A 236 16.45 12.29 -10.79
C THR A 236 16.67 11.36 -9.60
N LYS A 237 17.91 10.93 -9.34
CA LYS A 237 18.26 10.17 -8.14
C LYS A 237 17.90 10.90 -6.85
N ALA A 238 17.96 12.24 -6.86
CA ALA A 238 17.53 13.05 -5.73
C ALA A 238 16.01 12.96 -5.48
N GLN A 239 15.19 12.93 -6.54
CA GLN A 239 13.76 12.69 -6.42
C GLN A 239 13.48 11.27 -5.93
N VAL A 240 14.14 10.27 -6.50
CA VAL A 240 13.98 8.87 -6.06
C VAL A 240 14.38 8.68 -4.61
N LYS A 241 15.48 9.31 -4.16
CA LYS A 241 15.88 9.28 -2.75
C LYS A 241 14.78 9.85 -1.84
N ARG A 242 14.16 10.99 -2.21
CA ARG A 242 13.04 11.55 -1.43
C ARG A 242 11.83 10.62 -1.38
N ILE A 243 11.50 9.98 -2.50
CA ILE A 243 10.42 8.98 -2.59
C ILE A 243 10.72 7.80 -1.65
N VAL A 244 11.94 7.26 -1.69
CA VAL A 244 12.39 6.15 -0.84
C VAL A 244 12.38 6.54 0.64
N ASP A 245 12.94 7.70 0.99
CA ASP A 245 12.97 8.20 2.38
C ASP A 245 11.55 8.38 2.92
N LEU A 246 10.64 8.95 2.10
CA LEU A 246 9.23 9.10 2.49
C LEU A 246 8.55 7.75 2.68
N ALA A 247 8.75 6.80 1.76
CA ALA A 247 8.22 5.44 1.86
C ALA A 247 8.70 4.75 3.13
N ASN A 248 10.01 4.82 3.43
CA ASN A 248 10.59 4.26 4.65
C ASN A 248 9.98 4.88 5.92
N SER A 249 9.74 6.20 5.92
CA SER A 249 9.06 6.88 7.04
C SER A 249 7.58 6.53 7.20
N ARG A 250 7.03 5.69 6.30
CA ARG A 250 5.69 5.09 6.36
C ARG A 250 5.74 3.57 6.42
N HIS A 251 6.92 2.99 6.67
CA HIS A 251 7.17 1.54 6.70
C HIS A 251 6.79 0.85 5.38
N ILE A 252 7.01 1.55 4.25
CA ILE A 252 6.79 1.04 2.88
C ILE A 252 8.13 0.77 2.21
N THR A 253 8.33 -0.45 1.73
CA THR A 253 9.50 -0.81 0.92
C THR A 253 9.25 -0.46 -0.55
N VAL A 254 10.14 0.31 -1.16
CA VAL A 254 10.11 0.55 -2.62
C VAL A 254 10.85 -0.57 -3.33
N VAL A 255 10.18 -1.26 -4.26
CA VAL A 255 10.71 -2.41 -5.01
C VAL A 255 10.96 -1.98 -6.45
N PRO A 256 12.23 -1.83 -6.87
CA PRO A 256 12.54 -1.51 -8.25
C PRO A 256 12.32 -2.71 -9.17
N GLU A 257 11.99 -2.39 -10.42
CA GLU A 257 11.94 -3.35 -11.52
C GLU A 257 12.72 -2.83 -12.73
N ILE A 258 13.69 -3.64 -13.16
CA ILE A 258 14.26 -3.56 -14.51
C ILE A 258 13.82 -4.83 -15.21
N ASP A 259 12.89 -4.69 -16.13
CA ASP A 259 12.35 -5.82 -16.83
C ASP A 259 13.30 -6.28 -17.95
N SER A 260 13.65 -7.56 -17.93
CA SER A 260 14.59 -8.17 -18.88
C SER A 260 14.35 -9.68 -18.95
N PRO A 261 14.54 -10.33 -20.10
CA PRO A 261 15.14 -9.80 -21.34
C PRO A 261 14.12 -9.22 -22.35
N GLY A 262 12.83 -9.24 -22.03
CA GLY A 262 11.78 -8.47 -22.73
C GLY A 262 11.76 -7.01 -22.26
N HIS A 263 10.85 -6.20 -22.82
CA HIS A 263 10.58 -4.82 -22.36
C HIS A 263 11.81 -3.92 -22.18
N LEU A 264 12.84 -4.09 -23.01
CA LEU A 264 14.07 -3.29 -22.95
C LEU A 264 14.18 -2.29 -24.11
N GLY A 265 13.07 -1.92 -24.77
CA GLY A 265 13.10 -1.01 -25.93
C GLY A 265 13.85 0.31 -25.68
N ALA A 266 13.75 0.92 -24.49
CA ALA A 266 14.52 2.13 -24.17
C ALA A 266 16.04 1.90 -24.16
N VAL A 267 16.49 0.76 -23.61
CA VAL A 267 17.90 0.34 -23.63
C VAL A 267 18.36 0.04 -25.06
N ILE A 268 17.53 -0.70 -25.80
CA ILE A 268 17.80 -1.11 -27.18
C ILE A 268 17.87 0.10 -28.14
N ALA A 269 17.11 1.17 -27.88
CA ALA A 269 17.16 2.37 -28.70
C ALA A 269 18.54 3.04 -28.68
N ALA A 270 19.24 3.00 -27.54
CA ALA A 270 20.62 3.48 -27.42
C ALA A 270 21.66 2.45 -27.88
N HIS A 271 21.34 1.16 -27.78
CA HIS A 271 22.22 0.03 -28.10
C HIS A 271 21.57 -0.92 -29.13
N PRO A 272 21.33 -0.46 -30.38
CA PRO A 272 20.63 -1.26 -31.41
C PRO A 272 21.41 -2.51 -31.84
N ASP A 273 22.72 -2.55 -31.58
CA ASP A 273 23.57 -3.71 -31.78
C ASP A 273 23.24 -4.86 -30.81
N LEU A 274 22.60 -4.58 -29.66
CA LEU A 274 22.16 -5.58 -28.70
C LEU A 274 20.75 -6.13 -29.00
N GLN A 275 20.03 -5.55 -29.96
CA GLN A 275 18.68 -6.01 -30.28
C GLN A 275 18.65 -7.43 -30.83
N LEU A 276 17.69 -8.23 -30.36
CA LEU A 276 17.40 -9.56 -30.91
C LEU A 276 16.84 -9.44 -32.33
N ARG A 277 17.32 -10.29 -33.23
CA ARG A 277 16.79 -10.43 -34.59
C ARG A 277 16.42 -11.88 -34.85
N ASN A 278 15.32 -12.10 -35.56
CA ASN A 278 14.95 -13.45 -35.98
C ASN A 278 15.83 -13.95 -37.14
N ALA A 279 15.64 -15.19 -37.56
CA ALA A 279 16.39 -15.84 -38.64
C ALA A 279 16.35 -15.08 -39.99
N ASN A 280 15.34 -14.23 -40.20
CA ASN A 280 15.20 -13.39 -41.40
C ASN A 280 15.83 -11.99 -41.23
N GLY A 281 16.51 -11.73 -40.10
CA GLY A 281 17.12 -10.44 -39.79
C GLY A 281 16.14 -9.36 -39.27
N VAL A 282 14.86 -9.72 -39.07
CA VAL A 282 13.85 -8.79 -38.57
C VAL A 282 14.08 -8.55 -37.08
N ALA A 283 14.14 -7.28 -36.69
CA ALA A 283 14.30 -6.86 -35.32
C ALA A 283 13.08 -7.23 -34.47
N THR A 284 13.32 -7.86 -33.32
CA THR A 284 12.29 -8.21 -32.36
C THR A 284 12.09 -7.04 -31.39
N ARG A 285 10.87 -6.55 -31.29
CA ARG A 285 10.52 -5.42 -30.42
C ARG A 285 10.80 -5.77 -28.96
N GLY A 286 11.43 -4.85 -28.23
CA GLY A 286 11.68 -4.94 -26.78
C GLY A 286 12.64 -6.04 -26.33
N ALA A 287 13.04 -6.96 -27.22
CA ALA A 287 13.83 -8.13 -26.88
C ALA A 287 15.32 -7.87 -27.09
N ILE A 288 16.09 -7.95 -25.99
CA ILE A 288 17.55 -7.94 -26.07
C ILE A 288 18.06 -9.33 -26.48
N ASP A 289 19.16 -9.38 -27.22
CA ASP A 289 19.80 -10.64 -27.63
C ASP A 289 20.64 -11.20 -26.49
N ILE A 290 20.07 -12.15 -25.74
CA ILE A 290 20.72 -12.76 -24.58
C ILE A 290 21.89 -13.69 -24.94
N SER A 291 22.18 -13.91 -26.23
CA SER A 291 23.41 -14.61 -26.66
C SER A 291 24.63 -13.70 -26.69
N LYS A 292 24.44 -12.37 -26.64
CA LYS A 292 25.53 -11.39 -26.71
C LYS A 292 26.03 -11.04 -25.29
N PRO A 293 27.34 -11.10 -25.03
CA PRO A 293 27.90 -10.71 -23.73
C PRO A 293 27.58 -9.26 -23.32
N GLY A 294 27.51 -8.33 -24.29
CA GLY A 294 27.16 -6.93 -24.05
C GLY A 294 25.77 -6.75 -23.43
N SER A 295 24.82 -7.62 -23.77
CA SER A 295 23.46 -7.61 -23.22
C SER A 295 23.45 -7.87 -21.72
N ALA A 296 24.19 -8.88 -21.28
CA ALA A 296 24.31 -9.17 -19.84
C ALA A 296 25.03 -8.02 -19.12
N LYS A 297 26.09 -7.47 -19.71
CA LYS A 297 26.88 -6.40 -19.09
C LYS A 297 26.03 -5.17 -18.77
N ILE A 298 25.27 -4.64 -19.72
CA ILE A 298 24.47 -3.42 -19.49
C ILE A 298 23.40 -3.65 -18.42
N VAL A 299 22.73 -4.80 -18.43
CA VAL A 299 21.72 -5.11 -17.40
C VAL A 299 22.39 -5.30 -16.03
N ASP A 300 23.56 -5.93 -15.95
CA ASP A 300 24.31 -6.04 -14.69
C ASP A 300 24.74 -4.69 -14.13
N ASP A 301 25.27 -3.81 -14.97
CA ASP A 301 25.70 -2.48 -14.56
C ASP A 301 24.53 -1.70 -13.96
N LEU A 302 23.36 -1.76 -14.61
CA LEU A 302 22.12 -1.16 -14.11
C LEU A 302 21.65 -1.82 -12.80
N LEU A 303 21.56 -3.16 -12.72
CA LEU A 303 21.17 -3.84 -11.49
C LEU A 303 22.07 -3.46 -10.30
N ASN A 304 23.38 -3.36 -10.53
CA ASN A 304 24.35 -2.97 -9.51
C ASN A 304 24.20 -1.50 -9.09
N GLU A 305 24.01 -0.58 -10.05
CA GLU A 305 23.78 0.83 -9.74
C GLU A 305 22.51 1.02 -8.90
N TYR A 306 21.40 0.43 -9.34
CA TYR A 306 20.09 0.62 -8.73
C TYR A 306 19.95 -0.10 -7.39
N ALA A 307 20.75 -1.14 -7.12
CA ALA A 307 20.87 -1.72 -5.78
C ALA A 307 21.35 -0.70 -4.72
N GLY A 308 22.14 0.30 -5.13
CA GLY A 308 22.57 1.42 -4.28
C GLY A 308 21.54 2.55 -4.15
N VAL A 309 20.64 2.70 -5.12
CA VAL A 309 19.54 3.69 -5.10
C VAL A 309 18.37 3.20 -4.24
N PHE A 310 18.11 1.89 -4.28
CA PHE A 310 17.02 1.25 -3.56
C PHE A 310 17.56 0.35 -2.44
N PRO A 311 17.68 0.86 -1.19
CA PRO A 311 18.24 0.10 -0.08
C PRO A 311 17.31 -0.97 0.47
N GLY A 312 16.05 -1.03 0.00
CA GLY A 312 15.04 -1.98 0.44
C GLY A 312 15.43 -3.44 0.20
N GLY A 313 14.82 -4.36 0.95
CA GLY A 313 15.19 -5.78 0.92
C GLY A 313 14.59 -6.60 -0.23
N GLN A 314 13.83 -5.98 -1.14
CA GLN A 314 13.06 -6.65 -2.20
C GLN A 314 13.49 -6.14 -3.59
N TRP A 315 13.40 -7.00 -4.60
CA TRP A 315 13.73 -6.67 -5.99
C TRP A 315 12.85 -7.43 -6.99
N HIS A 316 12.37 -6.76 -8.05
CA HIS A 316 11.68 -7.41 -9.17
C HIS A 316 12.64 -7.54 -10.37
N LEU A 317 12.87 -8.76 -10.84
CA LEU A 317 13.78 -9.06 -11.97
C LEU A 317 13.09 -8.95 -13.34
N GLY A 318 11.78 -8.70 -13.35
CA GLY A 318 10.94 -8.78 -14.54
C GLY A 318 10.82 -10.21 -15.06
N GLY A 319 11.11 -10.38 -16.35
CA GLY A 319 11.24 -11.67 -17.01
C GLY A 319 10.00 -12.12 -17.76
N ASP A 320 9.00 -11.26 -17.90
CA ASP A 320 7.78 -11.49 -18.66
C ASP A 320 7.96 -11.25 -20.16
N GLU A 321 7.03 -11.82 -20.92
CA GLU A 321 6.76 -11.57 -22.35
C GLU A 321 8.00 -11.50 -23.26
N TYR A 322 9.06 -12.27 -22.97
CA TYR A 322 10.22 -12.32 -23.85
C TYR A 322 9.82 -12.87 -25.22
N GLN A 323 9.76 -11.98 -26.21
CA GLN A 323 9.18 -12.25 -27.53
C GLN A 323 9.82 -13.42 -28.29
N ALA A 324 11.03 -13.84 -27.90
CA ALA A 324 11.64 -15.04 -28.47
C ALA A 324 10.89 -16.33 -28.10
N LEU A 325 10.13 -16.33 -27.00
CA LEU A 325 9.41 -17.47 -26.44
C LEU A 325 7.88 -17.34 -26.59
N THR A 326 7.41 -16.30 -27.29
CA THR A 326 5.98 -16.13 -27.65
C THR A 326 5.65 -16.70 -29.04
N VAL A 327 6.66 -17.09 -29.81
CA VAL A 327 6.51 -17.73 -31.14
C VAL A 327 6.33 -19.24 -31.03
N SER A 328 5.79 -19.87 -32.08
CA SER A 328 5.52 -21.32 -32.09
C SER A 328 6.78 -22.20 -32.12
N ASP A 329 7.86 -21.75 -32.77
CA ASP A 329 9.15 -22.44 -32.81
C ASP A 329 10.30 -21.46 -32.50
N PRO A 330 10.63 -21.26 -31.21
CA PRO A 330 11.72 -20.38 -30.78
C PRO A 330 13.08 -20.77 -31.36
N GLN A 331 13.36 -22.06 -31.51
CA GLN A 331 14.66 -22.56 -31.95
C GLN A 331 14.91 -22.25 -33.43
N ALA A 332 13.89 -22.44 -34.28
CA ALA A 332 13.98 -22.09 -35.69
C ALA A 332 13.93 -20.58 -35.91
N SER A 333 13.12 -19.86 -35.11
CA SER A 333 12.97 -18.41 -35.23
C SER A 333 14.22 -17.63 -34.79
N TYR A 334 14.96 -18.16 -33.81
CA TYR A 334 16.14 -17.51 -33.21
C TYR A 334 17.30 -18.51 -33.06
N PRO A 335 17.89 -18.96 -34.18
CA PRO A 335 18.91 -20.02 -34.18
C PRO A 335 20.18 -19.64 -33.39
N GLN A 336 20.51 -18.35 -33.28
CA GLN A 336 21.62 -17.87 -32.46
C GLN A 336 21.38 -18.09 -30.96
N LEU A 337 20.14 -17.90 -30.48
CA LEU A 337 19.79 -18.19 -29.09
C LEU A 337 19.83 -19.70 -28.84
N ALA A 338 19.34 -20.51 -29.79
CA ALA A 338 19.43 -21.96 -29.70
C ALA A 338 20.90 -22.45 -29.69
N ALA A 339 21.77 -21.86 -30.51
CA ALA A 339 23.20 -22.18 -30.51
C ALA A 339 23.86 -21.81 -29.18
N ALA A 340 23.58 -20.61 -28.64
CA ALA A 340 24.10 -20.18 -27.35
C ALA A 340 23.59 -21.05 -26.20
N ALA A 341 22.33 -21.48 -26.23
CA ALA A 341 21.78 -22.43 -25.27
C ALA A 341 22.57 -23.74 -25.28
N ARG A 342 22.77 -24.32 -26.48
CA ARG A 342 23.48 -25.59 -26.63
C ARG A 342 24.94 -25.50 -26.21
N GLN A 343 25.58 -24.38 -26.51
CA GLN A 343 26.95 -24.11 -26.08
C GLN A 343 27.07 -24.03 -24.56
N ARG A 344 26.10 -23.38 -23.88
CA ARG A 344 26.15 -23.14 -22.43
C ARG A 344 25.69 -24.33 -21.60
N TYR A 345 24.66 -25.05 -22.06
CA TYR A 345 23.95 -26.06 -21.26
C TYR A 345 23.92 -27.46 -21.88
N GLY A 346 24.57 -27.66 -23.03
CA GLY A 346 24.69 -28.96 -23.71
C GLY A 346 23.73 -29.13 -24.89
N SER A 347 23.97 -30.15 -25.71
CA SER A 347 23.34 -30.30 -27.04
C SER A 347 21.80 -30.34 -27.05
N GLY A 348 21.17 -30.75 -25.95
CA GLY A 348 19.71 -30.77 -25.79
C GLY A 348 19.07 -29.46 -25.32
N ALA A 349 19.87 -28.44 -25.00
CA ALA A 349 19.36 -27.19 -24.44
C ALA A 349 18.61 -26.34 -25.48
N THR A 350 17.63 -25.59 -24.96
CA THR A 350 16.64 -24.81 -25.72
C THR A 350 16.76 -23.31 -25.47
N VAL A 351 16.06 -22.48 -26.27
CA VAL A 351 15.96 -21.04 -26.01
C VAL A 351 15.38 -20.75 -24.61
N ALA A 352 14.46 -21.60 -24.13
CA ALA A 352 13.91 -21.50 -22.78
C ALA A 352 14.95 -21.81 -21.69
N ASP A 353 15.88 -22.73 -21.93
CA ASP A 353 17.03 -22.96 -21.03
C ASP A 353 17.93 -21.73 -20.94
N LEU A 354 18.20 -21.08 -22.08
CA LEU A 354 18.99 -19.86 -22.11
C LEU A 354 18.32 -18.71 -21.38
N ALA A 355 17.01 -18.50 -21.57
CA ALA A 355 16.24 -17.49 -20.85
C ALA A 355 16.14 -17.79 -19.34
N THR A 356 16.00 -19.06 -18.95
CA THR A 356 16.05 -19.45 -17.53
C THR A 356 17.43 -19.20 -16.93
N GLY A 357 18.48 -19.46 -17.71
CA GLY A 357 19.86 -19.10 -17.38
C GLY A 357 20.05 -17.62 -17.16
N TRP A 358 19.54 -16.79 -18.06
CA TRP A 358 19.54 -15.33 -17.94
C TRP A 358 18.91 -14.87 -16.62
N LEU A 359 17.70 -15.36 -16.31
CA LEU A 359 17.02 -15.05 -15.05
C LEU A 359 17.87 -15.43 -13.83
N ASN A 360 18.49 -16.61 -13.85
CA ASN A 360 19.37 -17.07 -12.77
C ASN A 360 20.63 -16.20 -12.62
N ASP A 361 21.21 -15.76 -13.72
CA ASP A 361 22.39 -14.90 -13.72
C ASP A 361 22.04 -13.50 -13.18
N ARG A 362 20.86 -12.94 -13.50
CA ARG A 362 20.40 -11.64 -12.94
C ARG A 362 20.03 -11.76 -11.47
N ALA A 363 19.41 -12.88 -11.10
CA ALA A 363 19.19 -13.25 -9.71
C ALA A 363 20.52 -13.31 -8.93
N ALA A 364 21.61 -13.83 -9.52
CA ALA A 364 22.93 -13.84 -8.90
C ALA A 364 23.48 -12.44 -8.65
N THR A 365 23.38 -11.54 -9.63
CA THR A 365 23.78 -10.14 -9.49
C THR A 365 23.06 -9.45 -8.35
N VAL A 366 21.72 -9.56 -8.31
CA VAL A 366 20.92 -8.91 -7.27
C VAL A 366 21.12 -9.57 -5.89
N ARG A 367 21.33 -10.89 -5.84
CA ARG A 367 21.61 -11.62 -4.59
C ARG A 367 22.92 -11.16 -3.93
N ALA A 368 23.91 -10.70 -4.71
CA ALA A 368 25.13 -10.12 -4.17
C ALA A 368 24.88 -8.84 -3.33
N HIS A 369 23.72 -8.21 -3.51
CA HIS A 369 23.25 -7.06 -2.71
C HIS A 369 22.30 -7.45 -1.58
N HIS A 370 22.25 -8.74 -1.22
CA HIS A 370 21.45 -9.28 -0.12
C HIS A 370 19.94 -8.98 -0.23
N ARG A 371 19.41 -9.01 -1.46
CA ARG A 371 17.99 -8.80 -1.74
C ARG A 371 17.23 -10.12 -1.84
N THR A 372 15.94 -10.07 -1.53
CA THR A 372 14.97 -11.11 -1.89
C THR A 372 14.40 -10.76 -3.26
N MET A 373 14.46 -11.70 -4.22
CA MET A 373 14.01 -11.43 -5.57
C MET A 373 12.70 -12.14 -5.92
N ARG A 374 11.95 -11.50 -6.80
CA ARG A 374 10.81 -12.07 -7.52
C ARG A 374 10.94 -11.84 -9.02
N ALA A 375 10.23 -12.65 -9.79
CA ALA A 375 10.10 -12.52 -11.24
C ALA A 375 8.67 -12.88 -11.66
N TRP A 376 8.23 -12.37 -12.81
CA TRP A 376 6.91 -12.67 -13.35
C TRP A 376 6.77 -14.14 -13.73
N ASN A 377 5.57 -14.70 -13.56
CA ASN A 377 5.35 -16.14 -13.63
C ASN A 377 5.59 -16.74 -15.02
N ASP A 378 5.30 -16.01 -16.08
CA ASP A 378 5.48 -16.44 -17.46
C ASP A 378 6.97 -16.55 -17.87
N GLY A 379 7.87 -15.92 -17.12
CA GLY A 379 9.32 -16.15 -17.20
C GLY A 379 9.80 -17.50 -16.64
N PHE A 380 8.92 -18.31 -16.04
CA PHE A 380 9.26 -19.63 -15.48
C PHE A 380 8.85 -20.76 -16.43
N PHE A 381 9.66 -20.97 -17.46
CA PHE A 381 9.39 -21.92 -18.55
C PHE A 381 9.31 -23.39 -18.08
N ARG A 382 8.54 -24.18 -18.83
CA ARG A 382 8.39 -25.63 -18.63
C ARG A 382 9.51 -26.41 -19.32
N ASN A 383 9.77 -27.62 -18.82
CA ASN A 383 10.60 -28.63 -19.48
C ASN A 383 12.02 -28.17 -19.82
N THR A 384 12.54 -27.19 -19.10
CA THR A 384 13.93 -26.76 -19.20
C THR A 384 14.84 -27.72 -18.40
N SER A 385 15.99 -28.04 -18.97
CA SER A 385 17.10 -28.68 -18.26
C SER A 385 17.69 -27.77 -17.17
N VAL A 386 17.63 -26.45 -17.39
CA VAL A 386 18.04 -25.43 -16.40
C VAL A 386 16.84 -25.06 -15.54
N GLN A 387 16.97 -25.14 -14.22
CA GLN A 387 15.88 -24.81 -13.30
C GLN A 387 16.01 -23.36 -12.79
N PRO A 388 14.92 -22.58 -12.70
CA PRO A 388 14.96 -21.27 -12.07
C PRO A 388 15.39 -21.39 -10.60
N ALA A 389 16.20 -20.46 -10.12
CA ALA A 389 16.75 -20.49 -8.77
C ALA A 389 15.64 -20.65 -7.70
N LYS A 390 15.89 -21.50 -6.69
CA LYS A 390 14.86 -21.95 -5.75
C LYS A 390 14.37 -20.84 -4.81
N ASP A 391 15.20 -19.84 -4.58
CA ASP A 391 14.91 -18.67 -3.74
C ASP A 391 14.10 -17.58 -4.45
N LEU A 392 13.87 -17.69 -5.77
CA LEU A 392 12.99 -16.79 -6.50
C LEU A 392 11.53 -16.99 -6.09
N GLN A 393 10.90 -15.89 -5.66
CA GLN A 393 9.45 -15.80 -5.52
C GLN A 393 8.81 -15.58 -6.90
N VAL A 394 7.56 -15.98 -7.02
CA VAL A 394 6.78 -15.86 -8.26
C VAL A 394 5.82 -14.69 -8.09
N ALA A 395 5.92 -13.68 -8.96
CA ALA A 395 4.89 -12.67 -9.14
C ALA A 395 3.89 -13.20 -10.17
N TYR A 396 2.71 -13.64 -9.70
CA TYR A 396 1.75 -14.34 -10.55
C TYR A 396 0.70 -13.37 -11.08
N TRP A 397 0.75 -13.09 -12.38
CA TRP A 397 -0.16 -12.17 -13.06
C TRP A 397 -0.94 -12.83 -14.21
N THR A 398 -0.31 -13.73 -14.96
CA THR A 398 -0.89 -14.31 -16.18
C THR A 398 -0.97 -15.84 -16.15
N GLY A 399 -1.72 -16.40 -17.08
CA GLY A 399 -1.82 -17.83 -17.32
C GLY A 399 -2.61 -18.09 -18.59
N LYS A 400 -2.32 -17.31 -19.63
CA LYS A 400 -2.97 -17.29 -20.96
C LYS A 400 -1.95 -17.53 -22.08
N GLU A 401 -0.67 -17.45 -21.77
CA GLU A 401 0.50 -17.66 -22.62
C GLU A 401 0.69 -19.14 -23.03
N ILE A 402 1.45 -19.36 -24.11
CA ILE A 402 1.83 -20.70 -24.55
C ILE A 402 2.68 -21.35 -23.46
N GLY A 403 2.26 -22.54 -23.01
CA GLY A 403 2.96 -23.25 -21.93
C GLY A 403 2.65 -22.74 -20.51
N ALA A 404 1.64 -21.88 -20.36
CA ALA A 404 1.22 -21.33 -19.07
C ALA A 404 1.13 -22.37 -17.95
N ARG A 405 1.57 -21.98 -16.76
CA ARG A 405 1.50 -22.80 -15.54
C ARG A 405 0.44 -22.23 -14.61
N GLN A 406 -0.43 -23.10 -14.08
CA GLN A 406 -1.41 -22.67 -13.09
C GLN A 406 -0.74 -22.37 -11.75
N PRO A 407 -1.32 -21.49 -10.89
CA PRO A 407 -0.69 -21.10 -9.63
C PRO A 407 -0.31 -22.29 -8.73
N VAL A 408 -1.15 -23.33 -8.71
CA VAL A 408 -0.93 -24.56 -7.93
C VAL A 408 0.37 -25.28 -8.32
N GLU A 409 0.85 -25.16 -9.55
CA GLU A 409 2.09 -25.79 -9.99
C GLU A 409 3.32 -25.13 -9.36
N TYR A 410 3.30 -23.82 -9.14
CA TYR A 410 4.37 -23.10 -8.43
C TYR A 410 4.35 -23.41 -6.92
N LEU A 411 3.15 -23.47 -6.35
CA LEU A 411 2.94 -23.81 -4.93
C LEU A 411 3.36 -25.25 -4.62
N ARG A 412 3.06 -26.21 -5.51
CA ARG A 412 3.54 -27.60 -5.38
C ARG A 412 5.06 -27.71 -5.48
N ALA A 413 5.70 -26.82 -6.24
CA ALA A 413 7.15 -26.71 -6.30
C ALA A 413 7.76 -26.01 -5.07
N GLY A 414 6.95 -25.63 -4.08
CA GLY A 414 7.39 -25.01 -2.82
C GLY A 414 7.73 -23.52 -2.93
N ARG A 415 7.34 -22.85 -4.02
CA ARG A 415 7.62 -21.43 -4.22
C ARG A 415 6.64 -20.55 -3.46
N LYS A 416 7.13 -19.40 -3.01
CA LYS A 416 6.23 -18.30 -2.60
C LYS A 416 5.62 -17.66 -3.84
N VAL A 417 4.31 -17.40 -3.80
CA VAL A 417 3.56 -16.84 -4.93
C VAL A 417 2.86 -15.55 -4.49
N LEU A 418 3.38 -14.41 -4.94
CA LEU A 418 2.78 -13.10 -4.71
C LEU A 418 1.69 -12.85 -5.75
N ASN A 419 0.53 -12.40 -5.27
CA ASN A 419 -0.69 -12.32 -6.07
C ASN A 419 -0.78 -10.99 -6.84
N TYR A 420 -0.78 -11.06 -8.17
CA TYR A 420 -1.02 -9.94 -9.09
C TYR A 420 -2.22 -10.23 -10.00
N ASN A 421 -3.24 -10.94 -9.48
CA ASN A 421 -4.42 -11.38 -10.23
C ASN A 421 -4.97 -10.28 -11.15
N ASP A 422 -4.83 -10.49 -12.46
CA ASP A 422 -5.19 -9.55 -13.52
C ASP A 422 -6.68 -9.17 -13.52
N GLU A 423 -7.55 -10.09 -13.10
CA GLU A 423 -8.99 -9.89 -13.08
C GLU A 423 -9.48 -8.94 -11.95
N PHE A 424 -8.73 -8.85 -10.85
CA PHE A 424 -9.10 -8.04 -9.68
C PHE A 424 -8.14 -6.88 -9.39
N MET A 425 -6.90 -6.95 -9.86
CA MET A 425 -5.82 -6.08 -9.39
C MET A 425 -5.15 -5.26 -10.48
N TYR A 426 -5.51 -5.42 -11.77
CA TYR A 426 -4.88 -4.67 -12.87
C TYR A 426 -5.73 -3.48 -13.32
N TYR A 427 -5.29 -2.28 -12.96
CA TYR A 427 -5.82 -1.02 -13.48
C TYR A 427 -5.02 -0.59 -14.72
N VAL A 428 -5.42 -1.06 -15.90
CA VAL A 428 -4.71 -0.81 -17.16
C VAL A 428 -5.29 0.41 -17.88
N LEU A 429 -4.50 1.48 -18.01
CA LEU A 429 -4.96 2.74 -18.58
C LEU A 429 -5.43 2.58 -20.03
N GLY A 430 -6.66 3.03 -20.27
CA GLY A 430 -7.31 2.93 -21.57
C GLY A 430 -7.95 1.58 -21.87
N GLN A 431 -7.83 0.60 -20.96
CA GLN A 431 -8.45 -0.72 -21.06
C GLN A 431 -8.20 -1.39 -22.43
N PRO A 432 -6.94 -1.48 -22.91
CA PRO A 432 -6.66 -2.17 -24.16
C PRO A 432 -7.08 -3.65 -24.08
N GLN A 433 -7.24 -4.27 -25.25
CA GLN A 433 -7.61 -5.69 -25.38
C GLN A 433 -8.94 -6.02 -24.67
N THR A 434 -8.89 -6.79 -23.59
CA THR A 434 -10.05 -7.25 -22.81
C THR A 434 -9.98 -6.79 -21.35
N PHE A 435 -9.07 -5.88 -21.00
CA PHE A 435 -8.94 -5.39 -19.63
C PHE A 435 -10.14 -4.53 -19.23
N VAL A 436 -10.60 -4.73 -18.00
CA VAL A 436 -11.64 -3.90 -17.38
C VAL A 436 -11.12 -3.35 -16.08
N TYR A 437 -11.35 -2.05 -15.83
CA TYR A 437 -10.90 -1.46 -14.58
C TYR A 437 -11.50 -2.22 -13.39
N PRO A 438 -10.64 -2.66 -12.44
CA PRO A 438 -11.11 -3.33 -11.25
C PRO A 438 -11.91 -2.34 -10.41
N THR A 439 -13.03 -2.80 -9.86
CA THR A 439 -13.84 -1.99 -8.96
C THR A 439 -13.56 -2.41 -7.52
N GLY A 440 -13.56 -1.44 -6.61
CA GLY A 440 -13.43 -1.74 -5.18
C GLY A 440 -14.54 -2.68 -4.69
N GLN A 441 -15.76 -2.58 -5.25
CA GLN A 441 -16.87 -3.45 -4.87
C GLN A 441 -16.56 -4.91 -5.16
N ARG A 442 -16.09 -5.19 -6.38
CA ARG A 442 -15.79 -6.55 -6.82
C ARG A 442 -14.68 -7.17 -5.99
N ILE A 443 -13.62 -6.41 -5.69
CA ILE A 443 -12.53 -6.85 -4.80
C ILE A 443 -13.09 -7.14 -3.40
N TYR A 444 -13.86 -6.21 -2.84
CA TYR A 444 -14.38 -6.29 -1.48
C TYR A 444 -15.32 -7.49 -1.27
N GLU A 445 -16.18 -7.77 -2.25
CA GLU A 445 -17.22 -8.78 -2.16
C GLU A 445 -16.77 -10.17 -2.63
N GLN A 446 -15.83 -10.26 -3.59
CA GLN A 446 -15.56 -11.51 -4.31
C GLN A 446 -14.11 -11.99 -4.21
N TRP A 447 -13.15 -11.08 -4.03
CA TRP A 447 -11.73 -11.47 -4.03
C TRP A 447 -11.26 -11.92 -2.64
N ASN A 448 -10.32 -12.85 -2.61
CA ASN A 448 -9.64 -13.31 -1.41
C ASN A 448 -8.18 -13.61 -1.76
N PRO A 449 -7.20 -13.45 -0.85
CA PRO A 449 -5.78 -13.66 -1.19
C PRO A 449 -5.43 -15.03 -1.80
N LEU A 450 -6.23 -16.07 -1.54
CA LEU A 450 -6.06 -17.40 -2.16
C LEU A 450 -6.48 -17.46 -3.64
N VAL A 451 -7.16 -16.44 -4.16
CA VAL A 451 -7.56 -16.33 -5.57
C VAL A 451 -6.40 -15.74 -6.37
N LEU A 452 -5.43 -16.60 -6.72
CA LEU A 452 -4.20 -16.21 -7.44
C LEU A 452 -4.42 -15.97 -8.93
N ARG A 453 -5.47 -16.58 -9.53
CA ARG A 453 -5.85 -16.41 -10.94
C ARG A 453 -7.35 -16.57 -11.08
N GLY A 454 -7.94 -15.80 -11.99
CA GLY A 454 -9.38 -15.85 -12.23
C GLY A 454 -10.16 -15.50 -10.96
N THR A 455 -11.25 -16.22 -10.71
CA THR A 455 -12.10 -16.06 -9.51
C THR A 455 -12.05 -17.24 -8.53
N THR A 456 -11.25 -18.28 -8.80
CA THR A 456 -11.23 -19.51 -7.99
C THR A 456 -10.03 -19.53 -7.03
N ALA A 457 -10.31 -19.78 -5.76
CA ALA A 457 -9.27 -19.92 -4.74
C ALA A 457 -8.48 -21.23 -4.91
N VAL A 458 -7.17 -21.18 -4.68
CA VAL A 458 -6.37 -22.38 -4.48
C VAL A 458 -6.67 -23.02 -3.11
N PRO A 459 -6.31 -24.30 -2.87
CA PRO A 459 -6.49 -24.93 -1.56
C PRO A 459 -5.84 -24.14 -0.42
N SER A 460 -6.54 -24.02 0.71
CA SER A 460 -6.09 -23.25 1.88
C SER A 460 -4.81 -23.80 2.52
N SER A 461 -4.44 -25.05 2.24
CA SER A 461 -3.14 -25.63 2.64
C SER A 461 -1.93 -24.86 2.08
N TYR A 462 -2.13 -24.07 1.02
CA TYR A 462 -1.10 -23.21 0.43
C TYR A 462 -1.04 -21.79 1.02
N ASP A 463 -1.90 -21.43 1.98
CA ASP A 463 -2.01 -20.04 2.46
C ASP A 463 -0.67 -19.45 2.94
N GLY A 464 0.13 -20.25 3.65
CA GLY A 464 1.46 -19.85 4.13
C GLY A 464 2.51 -19.67 3.03
N GLN A 465 2.23 -20.11 1.80
CA GLN A 465 3.08 -19.85 0.62
C GLN A 465 2.65 -18.61 -0.17
N ILE A 466 1.52 -18.00 0.19
CA ILE A 466 0.97 -16.81 -0.48
C ILE A 466 1.23 -15.61 0.45
N PRO A 467 2.34 -14.87 0.25
CA PRO A 467 2.72 -13.75 1.11
C PRO A 467 1.74 -12.57 1.07
N GLY A 468 0.90 -12.46 0.03
CA GLY A 468 -0.06 -11.37 -0.08
C GLY A 468 -0.40 -11.05 -1.52
N GLY A 469 -0.62 -9.78 -1.83
CA GLY A 469 -0.93 -9.34 -3.19
C GLY A 469 -0.58 -7.88 -3.44
N SER A 470 -0.54 -7.51 -4.72
CA SER A 470 -0.17 -6.18 -5.19
C SER A 470 -1.16 -5.67 -6.22
N PHE A 471 -1.79 -4.52 -5.94
CA PHE A 471 -2.63 -3.83 -6.91
C PHE A 471 -1.77 -3.07 -7.91
N ALA A 472 -1.93 -3.29 -9.21
CA ALA A 472 -1.07 -2.75 -10.24
C ALA A 472 -1.78 -1.71 -11.11
N VAL A 473 -1.11 -0.58 -11.35
CA VAL A 473 -1.47 0.38 -12.39
C VAL A 473 -0.49 0.21 -13.54
N TRP A 474 -1.03 -0.20 -14.70
CA TRP A 474 -0.28 -0.33 -15.95
C TRP A 474 -0.66 0.78 -16.91
N SER A 475 0.33 1.42 -17.51
CA SER A 475 0.17 2.67 -18.24
C SER A 475 0.22 2.47 -19.76
N ASP A 476 -0.33 1.36 -20.27
CA ASP A 476 -0.31 0.94 -21.68
C ASP A 476 -0.72 2.05 -22.66
N ILE A 477 -1.81 2.77 -22.34
CA ILE A 477 -2.22 3.98 -23.06
C ILE A 477 -2.01 5.17 -22.10
N PRO A 478 -0.79 5.73 -22.03
CA PRO A 478 -0.40 6.66 -20.96
C PRO A 478 -1.18 7.99 -20.97
N GLY A 479 -1.73 8.35 -22.14
CA GLY A 479 -2.59 9.53 -22.32
C GLY A 479 -4.07 9.32 -22.01
N ALA A 480 -4.51 8.09 -21.70
CA ALA A 480 -5.93 7.81 -21.47
C ALA A 480 -6.48 8.46 -20.18
N GLN A 481 -5.60 8.72 -19.21
CA GLN A 481 -5.95 9.39 -17.95
C GLN A 481 -4.85 10.33 -17.48
N THR A 482 -5.26 11.44 -16.88
CA THR A 482 -4.40 12.32 -16.07
C THR A 482 -4.03 11.65 -14.74
N GLU A 483 -2.97 12.10 -14.09
CA GLU A 483 -2.58 11.62 -12.75
C GLU A 483 -3.72 11.72 -11.73
N ALA A 484 -4.53 12.79 -11.80
CA ALA A 484 -5.69 12.99 -10.93
C ALA A 484 -6.80 11.96 -11.19
N GLN A 485 -7.05 11.61 -12.45
CA GLN A 485 -8.01 10.57 -12.81
C GLN A 485 -7.53 9.19 -12.34
N VAL A 486 -6.24 8.88 -12.50
CA VAL A 486 -5.66 7.63 -11.97
C VAL A 486 -5.85 7.56 -10.45
N ALA A 487 -5.48 8.63 -9.72
CA ALA A 487 -5.67 8.72 -8.28
C ALA A 487 -7.13 8.49 -7.86
N ALA A 488 -8.08 9.13 -8.54
CA ALA A 488 -9.51 8.96 -8.27
C ALA A 488 -9.99 7.53 -8.58
N GLY A 489 -9.53 6.95 -9.69
CA GLY A 489 -9.91 5.62 -10.16
C GLY A 489 -9.47 4.49 -9.23
N ILE A 490 -8.27 4.60 -8.64
CA ILE A 490 -7.71 3.57 -7.77
C ILE A 490 -8.10 3.74 -6.29
N ARG A 491 -8.71 4.87 -5.89
CA ARG A 491 -9.05 5.20 -4.49
C ARG A 491 -9.80 4.06 -3.78
N MET A 492 -10.91 3.61 -4.35
CA MET A 492 -11.73 2.54 -3.77
C MET A 492 -11.15 1.14 -3.96
N PRO A 493 -10.58 0.78 -5.13
CA PRO A 493 -9.83 -0.46 -5.29
C PRO A 493 -8.72 -0.67 -4.24
N LEU A 494 -7.89 0.34 -3.94
CA LEU A 494 -6.84 0.23 -2.93
C LEU A 494 -7.39 -0.08 -1.53
N ARG A 495 -8.45 0.62 -1.12
CA ARG A 495 -9.13 0.41 0.17
C ARG A 495 -9.70 -1.00 0.29
N ALA A 496 -10.32 -1.50 -0.79
CA ALA A 496 -10.83 -2.87 -0.82
C ALA A 496 -9.70 -3.91 -0.78
N THR A 497 -8.65 -3.74 -1.57
CA THR A 497 -7.49 -4.64 -1.59
C THR A 497 -6.86 -4.79 -0.21
N VAL A 498 -6.57 -3.66 0.47
CA VAL A 498 -5.93 -3.74 1.79
C VAL A 498 -6.86 -4.31 2.86
N GLN A 499 -8.16 -4.05 2.79
CA GLN A 499 -9.13 -4.68 3.68
C GLN A 499 -9.02 -6.20 3.59
N LYS A 500 -8.93 -6.76 2.38
CA LYS A 500 -8.89 -8.21 2.13
C LYS A 500 -7.52 -8.83 2.43
N LEU A 501 -6.43 -8.05 2.38
CA LEU A 501 -5.09 -8.50 2.78
C LEU A 501 -4.85 -8.38 4.29
N TRP A 502 -5.55 -7.45 4.96
CA TRP A 502 -5.49 -7.27 6.41
C TRP A 502 -6.39 -8.26 7.14
N ASP A 503 -7.63 -8.41 6.67
CA ASP A 503 -8.60 -9.38 7.15
C ASP A 503 -9.32 -10.07 5.97
N PRO A 504 -8.91 -11.30 5.58
CA PRO A 504 -9.43 -11.98 4.40
C PRO A 504 -10.85 -12.50 4.58
N GLY A 505 -11.38 -12.50 5.81
CA GLY A 505 -12.75 -12.91 6.11
C GLY A 505 -13.81 -12.10 5.38
N LYS A 506 -15.07 -12.51 5.53
CA LYS A 506 -16.21 -11.73 5.03
C LYS A 506 -16.24 -10.39 5.80
N PRO A 507 -16.12 -9.23 5.13
CA PRO A 507 -16.16 -7.95 5.82
C PRO A 507 -17.51 -7.74 6.53
N ALA A 508 -17.48 -7.08 7.69
CA ALA A 508 -18.68 -6.84 8.49
C ALA A 508 -19.62 -5.79 7.87
N LEU A 509 -19.05 -4.75 7.25
CA LEU A 509 -19.80 -3.70 6.58
C LEU A 509 -20.27 -4.17 5.20
N SER A 510 -21.48 -3.78 4.81
CA SER A 510 -21.90 -3.82 3.41
C SER A 510 -21.01 -2.91 2.56
N TRP A 511 -21.01 -3.11 1.23
CA TRP A 511 -20.26 -2.23 0.32
C TRP A 511 -20.68 -0.75 0.44
N ALA A 512 -21.98 -0.50 0.60
CA ALA A 512 -22.51 0.86 0.76
C ALA A 512 -21.97 1.55 2.02
N GLU A 513 -21.95 0.83 3.15
CA GLU A 513 -21.38 1.32 4.42
C GLU A 513 -19.86 1.48 4.33
N PHE A 514 -19.15 0.54 3.70
CA PHE A 514 -17.71 0.63 3.48
C PHE A 514 -17.34 1.85 2.64
N ARG A 515 -18.10 2.13 1.57
CA ARG A 515 -17.92 3.34 0.75
C ARG A 515 -18.23 4.62 1.53
N ALA A 516 -19.29 4.63 2.34
CA ALA A 516 -19.63 5.77 3.19
C ALA A 516 -18.50 6.03 4.22
N LEU A 517 -17.96 4.97 4.81
CA LEU A 517 -16.80 5.04 5.68
C LEU A 517 -15.58 5.61 4.96
N ALA A 518 -15.25 5.09 3.77
CA ALA A 518 -14.15 5.58 2.95
C ALA A 518 -14.30 7.05 2.53
N ASN A 519 -15.52 7.54 2.32
CA ASN A 519 -15.76 8.96 2.05
C ASN A 519 -15.56 9.82 3.30
N ARG A 520 -15.96 9.32 4.48
CA ARG A 520 -15.77 10.02 5.75
C ARG A 520 -14.31 10.12 6.14
N LEU A 521 -13.49 9.11 5.84
CA LEU A 521 -12.08 9.06 6.23
C LEU A 521 -11.14 9.83 5.29
N GLY A 522 -11.62 10.23 4.11
CA GLY A 522 -10.80 10.85 3.06
C GLY A 522 -10.33 9.86 2.01
#